data_AF-A0A1D8GE20-F1
#
_entry.id   AF-A0A1D8GE20-F1
#
_cell.length_a   1.000
_cell.length_b   1.000
_cell.length_c   1.000
_cell.angle_alpha   90.00
_cell.angle_beta   90.00
_cell.angle_gamma   90.00
#
_symmetry.space_group_name_H-M   'P 1'
#
loop_
_entity.id
_entity.type
_entity.pdbx_description
1 polymer ?
#
loop_
_entity_poly.entity_id
_entity_poly.type
_entity_poly.pdbx_seq_one_letter_code
_entity_poly.pdbx_strand_id
1 'polypeptide(L)'
;MLQKIWVRLFIWFMTIFFFFLASAVIISMFKPGPTENEVMLFMMGMMSAMDNSMMGAAMNIIHDNLLLSVINLTTAMALPIIIFSIMVGLGLRLTLRRDSNAS
;
A
#
# COMPACT_ATOMS: atom_id res chain seq x y z
N MET A 1 -30.59 3.00 24.63
CA MET A 1 -29.18 3.43 24.54
C MET A 1 -28.27 2.27 24.91
N LEU A 2 -27.98 1.38 23.95
CA LEU A 2 -27.10 0.22 24.15
C LEU A 2 -26.00 0.32 23.09
N GLN A 3 -24.94 1.04 23.43
CA GLN A 3 -23.71 1.05 22.64
C GLN A 3 -23.17 -0.38 22.64
N LYS A 4 -23.20 -1.04 21.47
CA LYS A 4 -22.71 -2.42 21.30
C LYS A 4 -21.32 -2.55 21.92
N ILE A 5 -21.04 -3.65 22.63
CA ILE A 5 -19.78 -3.87 23.35
C ILE A 5 -18.53 -3.60 22.48
N TRP A 6 -18.62 -3.90 21.19
CA TRP A 6 -17.62 -3.63 20.16
C TRP A 6 -17.29 -2.14 19.98
N VAL A 7 -18.31 -1.28 20.02
CA VAL A 7 -18.12 0.17 19.91
C VAL A 7 -17.45 0.70 21.17
N ARG A 8 -17.78 0.15 22.35
CA ARG A 8 -17.12 0.51 23.60
C ARG A 8 -15.64 0.12 23.61
N LEU A 9 -15.31 -1.09 23.13
CA LEU A 9 -13.92 -1.55 22.98
C LEU A 9 -13.14 -0.69 21.97
N PHE A 10 -13.76 -0.35 20.84
CA PHE A 10 -13.15 0.51 19.84
C PHE A 10 -12.84 1.91 20.40
N ILE A 11 -13.80 2.53 21.11
CA ILE A 11 -13.56 3.85 21.72
C ILE A 11 -12.50 3.76 22.81
N TRP A 12 -12.49 2.69 23.61
CA TRP A 12 -11.47 2.48 24.64
C TRP A 12 -10.07 2.37 24.03
N PHE A 13 -9.93 1.57 22.96
CA PHE A 13 -8.67 1.44 22.22
C PHE A 13 -8.22 2.78 21.61
N MET A 14 -9.14 3.50 20.94
CA MET A 14 -8.83 4.79 20.31
C MET A 14 -8.43 5.83 21.35
N THR A 15 -9.10 5.87 22.51
CA THR A 15 -8.78 6.81 23.59
C THR A 15 -7.38 6.54 24.14
N ILE A 16 -7.02 5.28 24.37
CA ILE A 16 -5.69 4.89 24.84
C ILE A 16 -4.63 5.24 23.78
N PHE A 17 -4.88 4.90 22.52
CA PHE A 17 -3.98 5.21 21.42
C PHE A 17 -3.67 6.71 21.34
N PHE A 18 -4.69 7.56 21.35
CA PHE A 18 -4.50 9.01 21.30
C PHE A 18 -3.86 9.57 22.58
N PHE A 19 -4.17 9.01 23.75
CA PHE A 19 -3.52 9.40 25.00
C PHE A 19 -2.01 9.13 24.98
N PHE A 20 -1.60 7.94 24.52
CA PHE A 20 -0.19 7.60 24.40
C PHE A 20 0.50 8.37 23.29
N LEU A 21 -0.17 8.63 22.16
CA LEU A 21 0.36 9.45 21.08
C LEU A 21 0.60 10.88 21.54
N ALA A 22 -0.38 11.51 22.21
CA ALA A 22 -0.23 12.85 22.77
C ALA A 22 0.89 12.91 23.81
N SER A 23 0.98 11.90 24.69
CA SER A 23 2.06 11.80 25.68
C SER A 23 3.43 11.68 25.01
N ALA A 24 3.56 10.86 23.98
CA ALA A 24 4.80 10.69 23.22
C ALA A 24 5.22 12.00 22.52
N VAL A 25 4.28 12.75 21.94
CA VAL A 25 4.54 14.05 21.34
C VAL A 25 5.01 15.06 22.38
N ILE A 26 4.35 15.13 23.53
CA ILE A 26 4.74 16.03 24.63
C ILE A 26 6.16 15.68 25.10
N ILE A 27 6.44 14.40 25.37
CA ILE A 27 7.78 13.95 25.77
C ILE A 27 8.83 14.27 24.69
N SER A 28 8.47 14.12 23.42
CA SER A 28 9.35 14.44 22.30
C SER A 28 9.66 15.94 22.20
N MET A 29 8.77 16.83 22.62
CA MET A 29 9.02 18.29 22.63
C MET A 29 10.04 18.69 23.69
N PHE A 30 10.14 17.94 24.80
CA PHE A 30 11.06 18.22 25.89
C PHE A 30 12.39 17.48 25.79
N LYS A 31 12.54 16.56 24.82
CA LYS A 31 13.80 15.85 24.60
C LYS A 31 14.76 16.77 23.84
N PRO A 32 16.03 16.91 24.26
CA PRO A 32 17.04 17.60 23.46
C PRO A 32 17.09 16.98 22.07
N GLY A 33 17.26 17.83 21.06
CA GLY A 33 17.32 17.41 19.66
C GLY A 33 18.35 16.28 19.45
N PRO A 34 18.12 15.39 18.47
CA PRO A 34 18.99 14.26 18.23
C PRO A 34 20.41 14.75 17.93
N THR A 35 21.38 14.06 18.51
CA THR A 35 22.80 14.30 18.23
C THR A 35 23.10 13.96 16.76
N GLU A 36 24.17 14.53 16.19
CA GLU A 36 24.58 14.25 14.81
C GLU A 36 24.74 12.74 14.55
N ASN A 37 25.23 11.99 15.55
CA ASN A 37 25.36 10.54 15.47
C ASN A 37 24.00 9.83 15.38
N GLU A 38 23.00 10.27 16.15
CA GLU A 38 21.65 9.70 16.09
C GLU A 38 20.95 10.03 14.77
N VAL A 39 21.16 11.23 14.23
CA VAL A 39 20.66 11.62 12.90
C VAL A 39 21.31 10.77 11.81
N MET A 40 22.63 10.57 11.88
CA MET A 40 23.36 9.74 10.92
C MET A 40 22.88 8.27 10.97
N LEU A 41 22.70 7.71 12.17
CA LEU A 41 22.14 6.37 12.36
C LEU A 41 20.71 6.26 11.81
N PHE A 42 19.89 7.27 12.03
CA PHE A 42 18.54 7.32 11.50
C PHE A 42 18.53 7.39 9.95
N MET A 43 19.39 8.22 9.37
CA MET A 43 19.56 8.32 7.91
C MET A 43 20.06 7.00 7.30
N MET A 44 21.03 6.33 7.94
CA MET A 44 21.49 5.01 7.52
C MET A 44 20.37 3.97 7.57
N GLY A 45 19.55 4.00 8.62
CA GLY A 45 18.38 3.13 8.75
C GLY A 45 17.34 3.38 7.65
N MET A 46 17.06 4.63 7.32
CA MET A 46 16.17 4.99 6.22
C MET A 46 16.72 4.57 4.86
N MET A 47 18.02 4.77 4.59
CA MET A 47 18.65 4.30 3.36
C MET A 47 18.59 2.79 3.22
N SER A 48 18.90 2.05 4.29
CA SER A 48 18.79 0.59 4.31
C SER A 48 17.35 0.11 4.07
N ALA A 49 16.36 0.78 4.66
CA ALA A 49 14.96 0.48 4.41
C ALA A 49 14.55 0.82 2.97
N MET A 50 15.09 1.88 2.39
CA MET A 50 14.86 2.26 0.99
C MET A 50 15.45 1.24 0.02
N ASP A 51 16.68 0.76 0.26
CA ASP A 51 17.34 -0.27 -0.54
C ASP A 51 16.57 -1.59 -0.53
N ASN A 52 15.98 -1.94 0.62
CA ASN A 52 15.16 -3.15 0.78
C ASN A 52 13.67 -2.95 0.41
N SER A 53 13.27 -1.75 0.00
CA SER A 53 11.89 -1.46 -0.41
C SER A 53 11.64 -1.81 -1.87
N MET A 54 10.37 -1.78 -2.30
CA MET A 54 10.01 -1.86 -3.73
C MET A 54 10.71 -0.82 -4.59
N MET A 55 11.06 0.35 -4.03
CA MET A 55 11.80 1.39 -4.74
C MET A 55 13.27 1.00 -4.94
N GLY A 56 13.93 0.45 -3.92
CA GLY A 56 15.30 -0.08 -4.02
C GLY A 56 15.36 -1.29 -4.95
N ALA A 57 14.37 -2.18 -4.89
CA ALA A 57 14.21 -3.27 -5.84
C ALA A 57 14.03 -2.73 -7.27
N ALA A 58 13.17 -1.73 -7.48
CA ALA A 58 12.98 -1.10 -8.79
C ALA A 58 14.24 -0.41 -9.32
N MET A 59 15.05 0.22 -8.47
CA MET A 59 16.33 0.82 -8.87
C MET A 59 17.34 -0.24 -9.34
N ASN A 60 17.45 -1.36 -8.64
CA ASN A 60 18.33 -2.45 -9.04
C ASN A 60 17.84 -3.18 -10.31
N ILE A 61 16.52 -3.26 -10.51
CA ILE A 61 15.91 -3.83 -11.73
C ILE A 61 16.31 -3.05 -12.99
N ILE A 62 16.58 -1.74 -12.90
CA ILE A 62 17.04 -0.93 -14.03
C ILE A 62 18.41 -1.40 -14.53
N HIS A 63 19.23 -2.00 -13.65
CA HIS A 63 20.57 -2.47 -14.00
C HIS A 63 20.59 -3.92 -14.52
N ASP A 64 19.47 -4.64 -14.42
CA ASP A 64 19.34 -6.02 -14.87
C ASP A 64 18.53 -6.09 -16.18
N ASN A 65 19.25 -6.18 -17.30
CA ASN A 65 18.67 -6.14 -18.65
C ASN A 65 17.61 -7.22 -18.90
N LEU A 66 17.72 -8.38 -18.25
CA LEU A 66 16.74 -9.47 -18.38
C LEU A 66 15.43 -9.13 -17.67
N LEU A 67 15.53 -8.61 -16.46
CA LEU A 67 14.36 -8.30 -15.63
C LEU A 67 13.58 -7.11 -16.22
N LEU A 68 14.30 -6.12 -16.74
CA LEU A 68 13.72 -4.99 -17.48
C LEU A 68 12.97 -5.45 -18.74
N SER A 69 13.53 -6.40 -19.50
CA SER A 69 12.89 -6.99 -20.68
C SER A 69 11.56 -7.68 -20.33
N VAL A 70 11.55 -8.48 -19.26
CA VAL A 70 10.34 -9.18 -18.79
C VAL A 70 9.28 -8.19 -18.33
N ILE A 71 9.65 -7.15 -17.59
CA ILE A 71 8.71 -6.11 -17.15
C ILE A 71 8.13 -5.35 -18.33
N ASN A 72 8.94 -4.97 -19.32
CA ASN A 72 8.46 -4.27 -20.51
C ASN A 72 7.50 -5.14 -21.32
N LEU A 73 7.83 -6.42 -21.51
CA LEU A 73 6.95 -7.37 -22.19
C LEU A 73 5.63 -7.56 -21.42
N THR A 74 5.70 -7.69 -20.10
CA THR A 74 4.53 -7.89 -19.24
C THR A 74 3.63 -6.65 -19.26
N THR A 75 4.21 -5.45 -19.17
CA THR A 75 3.48 -4.18 -19.22
C THR A 75 2.82 -3.97 -20.58
N ALA A 76 3.52 -4.30 -21.66
CA ALA A 76 2.99 -4.21 -23.02
C ALA A 76 1.82 -5.19 -23.26
N MET A 77 1.84 -6.35 -22.62
CA MET A 77 0.78 -7.37 -22.74
C MET A 77 -0.38 -7.15 -21.76
N ALA A 78 -0.16 -6.50 -20.62
CA ALA A 78 -1.19 -6.30 -19.59
C ALA A 78 -2.38 -5.46 -20.10
N LEU A 79 -2.10 -4.35 -20.77
CA LEU A 79 -3.12 -3.46 -21.34
C LEU A 79 -4.07 -4.15 -22.33
N PRO A 80 -3.57 -4.84 -23.38
CA PRO A 80 -4.46 -5.55 -24.31
C PRO A 80 -5.22 -6.69 -23.64
N ILE A 81 -4.65 -7.39 -22.67
CA ILE A 81 -5.35 -8.43 -21.90
C ILE A 81 -6.51 -7.85 -21.09
N ILE A 82 -6.31 -6.69 -20.43
CA ILE A 82 -7.37 -6.01 -19.68
C ILE A 82 -8.50 -5.58 -20.61
N ILE A 83 -8.17 -5.00 -21.76
CA ILE A 83 -9.18 -4.58 -22.75
C ILE A 83 -9.96 -5.80 -23.26
N PHE A 84 -9.25 -6.89 -23.58
CA PHE A 84 -9.89 -8.14 -24.01
C PHE A 84 -10.79 -8.73 -22.93
N SER A 85 -10.36 -8.73 -21.66
CA SER A 85 -11.18 -9.27 -20.56
C SER A 85 -12.45 -8.45 -20.35
N ILE A 86 -12.38 -7.12 -20.50
CA ILE A 86 -13.55 -6.24 -20.43
C ILE A 86 -14.50 -6.53 -21.60
N MET A 87 -13.98 -6.68 -22.82
CA MET A 87 -14.80 -6.99 -24.00
C MET A 87 -15.51 -8.34 -23.86
N VAL A 88 -14.81 -9.38 -23.41
CA VAL A 88 -15.39 -10.70 -23.15
C VAL A 88 -16.44 -10.63 -22.05
N GLY A 89 -16.15 -9.94 -20.94
CA GLY A 89 -17.09 -9.77 -19.84
C GLY A 89 -18.37 -9.03 -20.24
N LEU A 90 -18.26 -7.97 -21.05
CA LEU A 90 -19.41 -7.25 -21.59
C LEU A 90 -20.19 -8.09 -22.62
N GLY A 91 -19.49 -8.83 -23.49
CA GLY A 91 -20.10 -9.73 -24.46
C GLY A 91 -20.93 -10.83 -23.79
N LEU A 92 -20.36 -11.52 -22.80
CA LEU A 92 -21.07 -12.54 -22.02
C LEU A 92 -22.30 -11.96 -21.30
N ARG A 93 -22.17 -10.76 -20.73
CA ARG A 93 -23.27 -10.10 -20.03
C ARG A 93 -24.43 -9.75 -20.98
N LEU A 94 -24.15 -9.35 -22.22
CA LEU A 94 -25.18 -9.04 -23.21
C LEU A 94 -25.87 -10.30 -23.74
N THR A 95 -25.12 -11.37 -23.98
CA THR A 95 -25.68 -12.65 -24.45
C THR A 95 -26.59 -13.30 -23.40
N LEU A 96 -26.16 -13.32 -22.12
CA LEU A 96 -26.98 -13.85 -21.02
C LEU A 96 -28.28 -13.05 -20.79
N ARG A 97 -28.26 -11.73 -21.02
CA ARG A 97 -29.44 -10.87 -20.90
C ARG A 97 -30.44 -11.07 -22.04
N ARG A 98 -29.96 -11.51 -23.21
CA ARG A 98 -30.80 -11.83 -24.37
C ARG A 98 -31.54 -13.14 -24.18
N ASP A 99 -30.91 -14.16 -23.61
CA ASP A 99 -31.57 -15.44 -23.29
C ASP A 99 -32.60 -15.29 -22.15
N SER A 100 -32.33 -14.46 -21.13
CA SER A 100 -33.28 -14.19 -20.04
C SER A 100 -34.53 -13.38 -20.47
N ASN A 101 -34.49 -12.67 -21.59
CA ASN A 101 -35.63 -11.91 -22.13
C ASN A 101 -36.41 -12.71 -23.20
N ALA A 102 -35.94 -13.91 -23.56
CA ALA A 102 -36.54 -14.79 -24.56
C ALA A 102 -37.34 -15.96 -23.95
N SER A 103 -37.43 -16.03 -22.61
CA SER A 103 -38.31 -16.91 -21.82
C SER A 103 -39.42 -16.11 -21.14
#